data_AF-A0A2V6QC88-F1
#
_entry.id   AF-A0A2V6QC88-F1
#
_cell.length_a   1.000
_cell.length_b   1.000
_cell.length_c   1.000
_cell.angle_alpha   90.00
_cell.angle_beta   90.00
_cell.angle_gamma   90.00
#
_symmetry.space_group_name_H-M   'P 1'
#
loop_
_entity.id
_entity.type
_entity.pdbx_description
1 polymer ?
#
loop_
_entity_poly.entity_id
_entity_poly.type
_entity_poly.pdbx_seq_one_letter_code
_entity_poly.pdbx_strand_id
1 'polypeptide(L)'
;MLWTVTRRYASKILFIRRGHQIGLQYHREKEESVFVRSGRLILILEDRRGEIREIWLEAGDSQHIPAGRLHGIVALEDSEV
;
A
#
# COMPACT_ATOMS: atom_id res chain seq x y z
N MET A 1 -0.28 -4.00 13.09
CA MET A 1 0.26 -3.43 14.36
C MET A 1 1.01 -2.14 14.03
N LEU A 2 0.93 -1.07 14.82
CA LEU A 2 1.78 0.12 14.64
C LEU A 2 3.17 -0.16 15.22
N TRP A 3 4.23 0.14 14.46
CA TRP A 3 5.62 -0.16 14.84
C TRP A 3 6.34 1.07 15.37
N THR A 4 6.15 2.22 14.71
CA THR A 4 6.69 3.50 15.14
C THR A 4 5.62 4.57 15.03
N VAL A 5 5.54 5.47 15.99
CA VAL A 5 4.68 6.66 15.94
C VAL A 5 5.45 7.86 16.46
N THR A 6 5.53 8.91 15.64
CA THR A 6 6.06 10.22 16.03
C THR A 6 5.07 11.30 15.65
N ARG A 7 5.41 12.56 15.94
CA ARG A 7 4.62 13.71 15.46
C ARG A 7 4.61 13.86 13.94
N ARG A 8 5.57 13.27 13.21
CA ARG A 8 5.77 13.50 11.76
C ARG A 8 5.52 12.28 10.89
N TYR A 9 5.67 11.08 11.44
CA TYR A 9 5.50 9.84 10.69
C TYR A 9 5.05 8.71 11.61
N ALA A 10 4.38 7.74 11.02
CA ALA A 10 4.08 6.47 11.65
C ALA A 10 4.35 5.33 10.66
N SER A 11 4.66 4.15 11.19
CA SER A 11 4.81 2.94 10.40
C SER A 11 3.97 1.82 10.99
N LYS A 12 3.55 0.90 10.13
CA LYS A 12 2.82 -0.31 10.47
C LYS A 12 3.41 -1.45 9.64
N ILE A 13 3.39 -2.64 10.20
CA ILE A 13 3.53 -3.86 9.42
C ILE A 13 2.17 -4.53 9.34
N LEU A 14 1.79 -4.87 8.13
CA LEU A 14 0.55 -5.54 7.78
C LEU A 14 0.86 -6.89 7.17
N PHE A 15 0.21 -7.91 7.71
CA PHE A 15 0.15 -9.22 7.08
C PHE A 15 -1.18 -9.35 6.35
N ILE A 16 -1.13 -9.61 5.05
CA ILE A 16 -2.30 -9.76 4.18
C ILE A 16 -2.27 -11.17 3.62
N ARG A 17 -3.31 -11.95 3.90
CA ARG A 17 -3.44 -13.32 3.40
C ARG A 17 -3.68 -13.33 1.89
N ARG A 18 -3.19 -14.37 1.21
CA ARG A 18 -3.50 -14.64 -0.20
C ARG A 18 -5.00 -14.51 -0.47
N GLY A 19 -5.34 -13.83 -1.56
CA GLY A 19 -6.72 -13.59 -2.00
C GLY A 19 -7.49 -12.58 -1.16
N HIS A 20 -6.89 -12.00 -0.11
CA HIS A 20 -7.48 -10.89 0.63
C HIS A 20 -7.03 -9.55 0.07
N GLN A 21 -7.82 -8.52 0.38
CA GLN A 21 -7.55 -7.16 -0.07
C GLN A 21 -7.75 -6.15 1.05
N ILE A 22 -6.98 -5.08 0.99
CA ILE A 22 -7.25 -3.84 1.70
C ILE A 22 -8.07 -2.97 0.75
N GLY A 23 -9.28 -2.63 1.17
CA GLY A 23 -10.21 -1.83 0.37
C GLY A 23 -9.64 -0.46 -0.02
N LEU A 24 -10.29 0.18 -1.00
CA LEU A 24 -9.88 1.49 -1.49
C LEU A 24 -9.95 2.55 -0.38
N GLN A 25 -8.89 3.34 -0.28
CA GLN A 25 -8.70 4.39 0.70
C GLN A 25 -8.37 5.70 -0.01
N TYR A 26 -8.84 6.81 0.56
CA TYR A 26 -8.52 8.16 0.13
C TYR A 26 -7.98 8.94 1.32
N HIS A 27 -6.71 9.34 1.26
CA HIS A 27 -6.09 10.16 2.30
C HIS A 27 -6.05 11.62 1.87
N ARG A 28 -6.71 12.50 2.63
CA ARG A 28 -6.72 13.94 2.33
C ARG A 28 -5.37 14.61 2.56
N GLU A 29 -4.65 14.18 3.59
CA GLU A 29 -3.43 14.85 4.06
C GLU A 29 -2.22 13.91 4.12
N LYS A 30 -2.44 12.63 4.44
CA LYS A 30 -1.38 11.67 4.70
C LYS A 30 -0.84 11.09 3.40
N GLU A 31 0.48 11.16 3.23
CA GLU A 31 1.22 10.37 2.25
C GLU A 31 1.66 9.04 2.85
N GLU A 32 1.73 7.99 2.04
CA GLU A 32 2.20 6.68 2.44
C GLU A 32 3.31 6.18 1.51
N SER A 33 4.19 5.34 2.04
CA SER A 33 5.07 4.50 1.24
C SER A 33 4.86 3.06 1.68
N VAL A 34 4.74 2.16 0.71
CA VAL A 34 4.67 0.72 0.95
C VAL A 34 5.99 0.08 0.55
N PHE A 35 6.44 -0.89 1.34
CA PHE A 35 7.60 -1.71 1.03
C PHE A 35 7.22 -3.17 1.22
N VAL A 36 7.37 -3.99 0.18
CA VAL A 36 6.98 -5.40 0.25
C VAL A 36 8.10 -6.18 0.91
N ARG A 37 7.91 -6.58 2.17
CA ARG A 37 8.87 -7.39 2.91
C ARG A 37 8.88 -8.84 2.45
N SER A 38 7.71 -9.37 2.08
CA SER A 38 7.56 -10.71 1.51
C SER A 38 6.26 -10.84 0.71
N GLY A 39 6.21 -11.82 -0.20
CA GLY A 39 5.03 -12.14 -1.01
C GLY A 39 4.92 -11.31 -2.28
N ARG A 40 3.74 -11.38 -2.90
CA ARG A 40 3.39 -10.67 -4.14
C ARG A 40 2.00 -10.05 -4.01
N LEU A 41 1.86 -8.83 -4.52
CA LEU A 41 0.60 -8.08 -4.43
C LEU A 41 0.44 -7.13 -5.62
N ILE A 42 -0.80 -6.65 -5.77
CA ILE A 42 -1.15 -5.58 -6.68
C ILE A 42 -1.51 -4.37 -5.84
N LEU A 43 -0.81 -3.26 -6.05
CA LEU A 43 -1.23 -1.96 -5.58
C LEU A 43 -2.16 -1.34 -6.63
N ILE A 44 -3.40 -1.09 -6.23
CA ILE A 44 -4.33 -0.27 -6.98
C ILE A 44 -4.00 1.18 -6.63
N LEU A 45 -3.70 2.03 -7.60
CA LEU A 45 -3.34 3.43 -7.38
C LEU A 45 -3.88 4.34 -8.48
N GLU A 46 -4.53 5.42 -8.09
CA GLU A 46 -4.95 6.48 -8.99
C GLU A 46 -3.74 7.28 -9.50
N ASP A 47 -3.60 7.38 -10.82
CA ASP A 47 -2.56 8.18 -11.47
C ASP A 47 -2.91 9.67 -11.54
N ARG A 48 -1.99 10.48 -12.08
CA ARG A 48 -2.14 11.94 -12.13
C ARG A 48 -3.37 12.43 -12.89
N ARG A 49 -3.96 11.61 -13.77
CA ARG A 49 -5.14 11.93 -14.57
C ARG A 49 -6.44 11.48 -13.90
N GLY A 50 -6.36 10.85 -12.73
CA GLY A 50 -7.52 10.28 -12.05
C GLY A 50 -7.85 8.85 -12.52
N GLU A 51 -6.96 8.22 -13.29
CA GLU A 51 -7.19 6.86 -13.78
C GLU A 51 -6.61 5.82 -12.81
N ILE A 52 -7.38 4.77 -12.51
CA ILE A 52 -6.92 3.68 -11.66
C ILE A 52 -5.92 2.80 -12.42
N ARG A 53 -4.75 2.59 -11.82
CA ARG A 53 -3.69 1.71 -12.33
C ARG A 53 -3.44 0.56 -11.37
N GLU A 54 -3.01 -0.54 -11.95
CA GLU A 54 -2.48 -1.69 -11.22
C GLU A 54 -0.95 -1.67 -11.29
N ILE A 55 -0.31 -1.68 -10.13
CA ILE A 55 1.14 -1.75 -10.00
C ILE A 55 1.45 -3.09 -9.31
N TRP A 56 2.12 -3.97 -10.04
CA TRP A 56 2.54 -5.27 -9.54
C TRP A 56 3.80 -5.10 -8.72
N LEU A 57 3.78 -5.58 -7.47
CA LEU A 57 4.89 -5.46 -6.55
C LEU A 57 5.24 -6.84 -5.98
N GLU A 58 6.53 -7.11 -5.88
CA GLU A 58 7.11 -8.31 -5.26
C GLU A 58 8.06 -7.93 -4.12
N ALA A 59 8.53 -8.93 -3.38
CA ALA A 59 9.42 -8.72 -2.24
C ALA A 59 10.67 -7.91 -2.63
N GLY A 60 10.91 -6.81 -1.90
CA GLY A 60 11.98 -5.86 -2.19
C GLY A 60 11.51 -4.60 -2.91
N ASP A 61 10.33 -4.61 -3.52
CA ASP A 61 9.77 -3.42 -4.17
C ASP A 61 9.24 -2.40 -3.15
N SER A 62 9.25 -1.14 -3.57
CA SER A 62 8.63 -0.05 -2.83
C SER A 62 7.85 0.86 -3.75
N GLN A 63 6.78 1.46 -3.22
CA GLN A 63 5.98 2.42 -3.97
C GLN A 63 5.51 3.55 -3.07
N HIS A 64 5.65 4.78 -3.57
CA HIS A 64 5.08 5.97 -2.95
C HIS A 64 3.62 6.14 -3.36
N ILE A 65 2.78 6.46 -2.38
CA ILE A 65 1.35 6.72 -2.50
C ILE A 65 1.12 8.17 -2.04
N PRO A 66 0.99 9.11 -2.99
CA PRO A 66 0.72 10.50 -2.66
C PRO A 66 -0.65 10.67 -1.98
N ALA A 67 -0.77 11.71 -1.15
CA ALA A 67 -2.06 12.14 -0.65
C ALA A 67 -2.97 12.57 -1.82
N GLY A 68 -4.29 12.50 -1.58
CA GLY A 68 -5.29 12.85 -2.57
C GLY A 68 -5.47 11.83 -3.69
N ARG A 69 -4.96 10.60 -3.53
CA ARG A 69 -5.11 9.49 -4.49
C ARG A 69 -5.90 8.35 -3.88
N LEU A 70 -6.82 7.77 -4.67
CA LEU A 70 -7.42 6.48 -4.33
C LEU A 70 -6.37 5.38 -4.44
N HIS A 71 -6.29 4.53 -3.43
CA HIS A 71 -5.39 3.39 -3.45
C HIS A 71 -5.92 2.21 -2.63
N GLY A 72 -5.49 1.00 -2.98
CA GLY A 72 -5.87 -0.25 -2.30
C GLY A 72 -4.85 -1.34 -2.60
N ILE A 73 -4.90 -2.47 -1.89
CA ILE A 73 -3.93 -3.57 -2.06
C ILE A 73 -4.67 -4.88 -2.22
N VAL A 74 -4.29 -5.68 -3.21
CA VAL A 74 -4.76 -7.06 -3.40
C VAL A 74 -3.59 -8.02 -3.26
N ALA A 75 -3.66 -8.96 -2.33
CA ALA A 75 -2.58 -9.91 -2.09
C ALA A 75 -2.72 -11.16 -2.97
N LEU A 76 -1.70 -11.43 -3.79
CA LEU A 76 -1.64 -12.62 -4.66
C LEU A 76 -1.07 -13.84 -3.92
N GLU A 77 -0.28 -13.57 -2.88
CA GLU A 77 0.31 -14.51 -1.93
C GLU A 77 0.10 -14.00 -0.50
N ASP A 78 0.47 -14.80 0.49
CA ASP A 78 0.61 -14.29 1.85
C ASP A 78 1.75 -13.26 1.87
N SER A 79 1.41 -12.01 2.17
CA SER A 79 2.29 -10.86 1.96
C SER A 79 2.45 -10.04 3.23
N GLU A 80 3.62 -9.47 3.40
CA GLU A 80 3.94 -8.55 4.49
C GLU A 80 4.40 -7.20 3.92
N VAL A 81 3.74 -6.12 4.33
CA VAL A 81 3.99 -4.73 3.89
C VAL A 81 4.07 -3.74 5.04
#